data_AF-W6K2W2-F1
#
_entry.id   AF-W6K2W2-F1
#
_cell.length_a   1.000
_cell.length_b   1.000
_cell.length_c   1.000
_cell.angle_alpha   90.00
_cell.angle_beta   90.00
_cell.angle_gamma   90.00
#
_symmetry.space_group_name_H-M   'P 1'
#
loop_
_entity.id
_entity.type
_entity.pdbx_description
1 polymer ?
#
loop_
_entity_poly.entity_id
_entity_poly.type
_entity_poly.pdbx_seq_one_letter_code
_entity_poly.pdbx_strand_id
1 'polypeptide(L)'
;MPVCLWWGSGVSGHHGAMTAARKPSDWLEDMTWHRRMYDQSKFRWVPEDPMSLALTWTKGRVEFTTPGHLRRLDIQLHELRYYAGGIEDAMLDPLALAREQCPDYRAGLELVGMTKTDVDILRYNALGGRVRNHPEAKRALRGIPLPNPFSQVWELRQMHGMYAAADNILEDTFCDLATELAEDLGWDSIAPLTVIHRTGNGVRLRVEQQRRERGLPGDPRRRVEQRY
;
A
#
# COMPACT_ATOMS: atom_id res chain seq x y z
N MET A 1 -2.82 -20.81 21.95
CA MET A 1 -1.89 -21.67 22.72
C MET A 1 -2.17 -23.10 22.26
N PRO A 2 -1.21 -23.80 21.63
CA PRO A 2 0.03 -24.22 22.30
C PRO A 2 1.33 -23.85 21.55
N VAL A 3 2.41 -23.94 22.32
CA VAL A 3 3.80 -23.64 22.00
C VAL A 3 4.50 -24.95 21.63
N CYS A 4 5.17 -24.99 20.47
CA CYS A 4 6.13 -26.05 20.16
C CYS A 4 7.55 -25.55 20.47
N LEU A 5 8.09 -26.04 21.58
CA LEU A 5 9.51 -25.97 21.94
C LEU A 5 10.25 -27.06 21.17
N TRP A 6 11.29 -26.68 20.42
CA TRP A 6 12.31 -27.60 19.97
C TRP A 6 13.68 -27.03 20.39
N TRP A 7 14.35 -27.76 21.29
CA TRP A 7 15.73 -27.55 21.67
C TRP A 7 16.61 -28.44 20.78
N GLY A 8 17.60 -27.86 20.14
CA GLY A 8 18.63 -28.56 19.38
C GLY A 8 19.94 -27.78 19.49
N SER A 9 20.91 -28.40 20.15
CA SER A 9 22.16 -27.82 20.65
C SER A 9 23.14 -27.35 19.58
N GLY A 10 23.73 -26.17 19.84
CA GLY A 10 25.14 -25.82 19.65
C GLY A 10 25.89 -26.25 18.39
N VAL A 11 26.09 -25.31 17.47
CA VAL A 11 27.36 -25.14 16.76
C VAL A 11 27.73 -23.66 16.81
N SER A 12 28.81 -23.36 17.51
CA SER A 12 29.44 -22.05 17.60
C SER A 12 29.96 -21.63 16.23
N GLY A 13 29.29 -20.64 15.62
CA GLY A 13 29.71 -19.97 14.39
C GLY A 13 29.61 -18.46 14.58
N HIS A 14 30.74 -17.78 14.42
CA HIS A 14 30.98 -16.35 14.59
C HIS A 14 29.78 -15.42 14.38
N HIS A 15 29.14 -15.00 15.48
CA HIS A 15 28.29 -13.80 15.52
C HIS A 15 29.18 -12.60 15.78
N GLY A 16 29.88 -12.16 14.74
CA GLY A 16 30.88 -11.10 14.80
C GLY A 16 30.69 -10.06 13.69
N ALA A 17 29.47 -9.55 13.54
CA ALA A 17 29.25 -8.29 12.85
C ALA A 17 28.14 -7.54 13.60
N MET A 18 28.52 -6.85 14.68
CA MET A 18 27.82 -5.63 15.03
C MET A 18 27.94 -4.73 13.80
N THR A 19 26.89 -4.64 12.99
CA THR A 19 26.81 -3.73 11.86
C THR A 19 27.01 -2.32 12.41
N ALA A 20 28.24 -1.79 12.29
CA ALA A 20 28.49 -0.39 12.56
C ALA A 20 27.46 0.42 11.77
N ALA A 21 26.81 1.39 12.43
CA ALA A 21 25.85 2.26 11.76
C ALA A 21 26.51 2.85 10.51
N ARG A 22 26.00 2.46 9.33
CA ARG A 22 26.55 2.87 8.04
C ARG A 22 26.41 4.38 7.90
N LYS A 23 27.42 5.03 7.33
CA LYS A 23 27.46 6.49 7.25
C LYS A 23 26.37 6.96 6.27
N PRO A 24 25.78 8.15 6.48
CA PRO A 24 24.82 8.71 5.54
C PRO A 24 25.34 8.87 4.10
N SER A 25 26.66 8.98 3.92
CA SER A 25 27.34 8.97 2.62
C SER A 25 27.14 7.67 1.83
N ASP A 26 26.90 6.55 2.52
CA ASP A 26 26.89 5.22 1.92
C ASP A 26 25.45 4.79 1.53
N TRP A 27 24.43 5.53 1.97
CA TRP A 27 23.02 5.13 1.83
C TRP A 27 22.55 4.98 0.39
N LEU A 28 23.05 5.79 -0.55
CA LEU A 28 22.69 5.69 -1.96
C LEU A 28 23.28 4.42 -2.61
N GLU A 29 24.52 4.07 -2.24
CA GLU A 29 25.17 2.84 -2.67
C GLU A 29 24.46 1.63 -2.06
N ASP A 30 24.17 1.65 -0.75
CA ASP A 30 23.45 0.60 -0.05
C ASP A 30 22.04 0.40 -0.67
N MET A 31 21.32 1.48 -1.01
CA MET A 31 20.03 1.40 -1.71
C MET A 31 20.15 0.80 -3.11
N THR A 32 21.19 1.19 -3.86
CA THR A 32 21.45 0.65 -5.19
C THR A 32 21.76 -0.84 -5.12
N TRP A 33 22.57 -1.25 -4.14
CA TRP A 33 22.87 -2.64 -3.86
C TRP A 33 21.60 -3.41 -3.48
N HIS A 34 20.75 -2.85 -2.61
CA HIS A 34 19.49 -3.45 -2.18
C HIS A 34 18.57 -3.77 -3.38
N ARG A 35 18.39 -2.80 -4.29
CA ARG A 35 17.59 -3.04 -5.51
C ARG A 35 18.20 -4.13 -6.39
N ARG A 36 19.52 -4.21 -6.51
CA ARG A 36 20.15 -5.27 -7.31
C ARG A 36 20.03 -6.64 -6.64
N MET A 37 20.28 -6.71 -5.33
CA MET A 37 20.25 -7.96 -4.57
C MET A 37 18.88 -8.62 -4.65
N TYR A 38 17.82 -7.83 -4.55
CA TYR A 38 16.45 -8.33 -4.49
C TYR A 38 15.70 -8.22 -5.80
N ASP A 39 16.38 -7.96 -6.93
CA ASP A 39 15.76 -7.64 -8.22
C ASP A 39 14.54 -6.73 -8.02
N GLN A 40 14.86 -5.51 -7.59
CA GLN A 40 14.03 -4.42 -7.10
C GLN A 40 13.69 -4.44 -5.61
N SER A 41 13.00 -5.43 -5.05
CA SER A 41 12.54 -5.37 -3.65
C SER A 41 12.50 -6.71 -2.92
N LYS A 42 12.75 -6.66 -1.61
CA LYS A 42 12.59 -7.80 -0.72
C LYS A 42 11.11 -8.10 -0.46
N PHE A 43 10.29 -7.07 -0.30
CA PHE A 43 8.85 -7.16 -0.14
C PHE A 43 8.20 -7.40 -1.50
N ARG A 44 8.16 -8.67 -1.88
CA ARG A 44 7.52 -9.14 -3.09
C ARG A 44 6.11 -9.63 -2.79
N TRP A 45 5.20 -9.31 -3.68
CA TRP A 45 3.84 -9.81 -3.65
C TRP A 45 3.39 -10.24 -5.04
N VAL A 46 2.52 -11.24 -5.06
CA VAL A 46 1.93 -11.82 -6.27
C VAL A 46 0.45 -11.41 -6.36
N PRO A 47 -0.23 -11.60 -7.51
CA PRO A 47 -1.63 -11.18 -7.68
C PRO A 47 -2.60 -11.75 -6.63
N GLU A 48 -2.29 -12.89 -6.04
CA GLU A 48 -3.05 -13.55 -4.98
C GLU A 48 -3.00 -12.79 -3.65
N ASP A 49 -1.93 -12.03 -3.37
CA ASP A 49 -1.78 -11.31 -2.11
C ASP A 49 -2.78 -10.14 -2.00
N PRO A 50 -2.90 -9.21 -2.98
CA PRO A 50 -3.94 -8.19 -2.95
C PRO A 50 -5.37 -8.77 -2.95
N MET A 51 -5.58 -9.91 -3.61
CA MET A 51 -6.88 -10.59 -3.59
C MET A 51 -7.21 -11.11 -2.18
N SER A 52 -6.25 -11.78 -1.54
CA SER A 52 -6.41 -12.28 -0.16
C SER A 52 -6.64 -11.14 0.83
N LEU A 53 -5.99 -10.00 0.60
CA LEU A 53 -6.21 -8.78 1.36
C LEU A 53 -7.62 -8.25 1.15
N ALA A 54 -8.06 -8.07 -0.09
CA ALA A 54 -9.42 -7.64 -0.43
C ALA A 54 -10.48 -8.55 0.22
N LEU A 55 -10.28 -9.87 0.17
CA LEU A 55 -11.16 -10.85 0.83
C LEU A 55 -11.19 -10.73 2.35
N THR A 56 -10.08 -10.34 2.99
CA THR A 56 -10.05 -10.07 4.43
C THR A 56 -10.99 -8.91 4.77
N TRP A 57 -11.00 -7.85 3.96
CA TRP A 57 -11.88 -6.69 4.15
C TRP A 57 -13.34 -7.01 3.84
N THR A 58 -13.61 -7.82 2.82
CA THR A 58 -14.97 -8.25 2.46
C THR A 58 -15.49 -9.41 3.31
N LYS A 59 -14.70 -9.90 4.27
CA LYS A 59 -14.99 -11.08 5.10
C LYS A 59 -15.28 -12.34 4.25
N GLY A 60 -14.51 -12.52 3.18
CA GLY A 60 -14.59 -13.64 2.26
C GLY A 60 -15.70 -13.53 1.22
N ARG A 61 -16.43 -12.40 1.17
CA ARG A 61 -17.47 -12.21 0.16
C ARG A 61 -16.87 -11.90 -1.20
N VAL A 62 -17.34 -12.64 -2.20
CA VAL A 62 -16.97 -12.50 -3.62
C VAL A 62 -18.12 -12.02 -4.51
N GLU A 63 -19.37 -12.17 -4.06
CA GLU A 63 -20.56 -11.78 -4.82
C GLU A 63 -21.29 -10.61 -4.15
N PHE A 64 -21.57 -9.57 -4.96
CA PHE A 64 -22.22 -8.34 -4.55
C PHE A 64 -23.29 -7.96 -5.57
N THR A 65 -24.55 -7.96 -5.14
CA THR A 65 -25.70 -7.76 -6.05
C THR A 65 -26.78 -6.81 -5.52
N THR A 66 -26.56 -6.15 -4.36
CA THR A 66 -27.63 -5.40 -3.69
C THR A 66 -27.22 -3.98 -3.32
N PRO A 67 -28.17 -3.04 -3.17
CA PRO A 67 -27.92 -1.72 -2.58
C PRO A 67 -27.17 -1.77 -1.25
N GLY A 68 -27.51 -2.74 -0.39
CA GLY A 68 -26.82 -2.94 0.89
C GLY A 68 -25.40 -3.49 0.75
N HIS A 69 -25.06 -4.14 -0.37
CA HIS A 69 -23.69 -4.51 -0.71
C HIS A 69 -22.88 -3.29 -1.15
N LEU A 70 -23.46 -2.41 -1.97
CA LEU A 70 -22.81 -1.18 -2.43
C LEU A 70 -22.36 -0.30 -1.25
N ARG A 71 -23.26 -0.08 -0.27
CA ARG A 71 -22.92 0.68 0.94
C ARG A 71 -21.80 0.04 1.75
N ARG A 72 -21.81 -1.29 1.88
CA ARG A 72 -20.79 -2.02 2.64
C ARG A 72 -19.42 -1.96 1.95
N LEU A 73 -19.38 -2.11 0.63
CA LEU A 73 -18.16 -1.95 -0.16
C LEU A 73 -17.54 -0.57 0.02
N ASP A 74 -18.37 0.49 -0.02
CA ASP A 74 -17.84 1.86 0.12
C ASP A 74 -17.27 2.14 1.52
N ILE A 75 -17.89 1.59 2.57
CA ILE A 75 -17.34 1.63 3.93
C ILE A 75 -16.00 0.87 3.98
N GLN A 76 -15.95 -0.34 3.43
CA GLN A 76 -14.74 -1.17 3.42
C GLN A 76 -13.59 -0.51 2.65
N LEU A 77 -13.88 0.12 1.52
CA LEU A 77 -12.92 0.93 0.76
C LEU A 77 -12.39 2.10 1.59
N HIS A 78 -13.28 2.83 2.26
CA HIS A 78 -12.87 3.94 3.12
C HIS A 78 -11.96 3.47 4.26
N GLU A 79 -12.31 2.37 4.94
CA GLU A 79 -11.51 1.81 6.02
C GLU A 79 -10.16 1.24 5.53
N LEU A 80 -10.14 0.58 4.37
CA LEU A 80 -8.91 0.09 3.74
C LEU A 80 -7.95 1.24 3.41
N ARG A 81 -8.46 2.31 2.79
CA ARG A 81 -7.66 3.51 2.47
C ARG A 81 -7.15 4.19 3.74
N TYR A 82 -7.99 4.28 4.76
CA TYR A 82 -7.58 4.83 6.05
C TYR A 82 -6.45 4.00 6.70
N TYR A 83 -6.59 2.67 6.66
CA TYR A 83 -5.57 1.74 7.15
C TYR A 83 -4.26 1.86 6.36
N ALA A 84 -4.35 1.85 5.02
CA ALA A 84 -3.20 1.96 4.12
C ALA A 84 -2.46 3.30 4.27
N GLY A 85 -3.16 4.38 4.59
CA GLY A 85 -2.54 5.68 4.93
C GLY A 85 -1.57 5.60 6.11
N GLY A 86 -1.74 4.64 7.03
CA GLY A 86 -0.75 4.43 8.10
C GLY A 86 0.60 3.87 7.61
N ILE A 87 0.63 3.24 6.43
CA ILE A 87 1.88 2.81 5.76
C ILE A 87 2.60 4.02 5.19
N GLU A 88 1.85 4.95 4.57
CA GLU A 88 2.36 6.24 4.10
C GLU A 88 2.96 7.07 5.24
N ASP A 89 2.28 7.13 6.39
CA ASP A 89 2.80 7.81 7.59
C ASP A 89 4.11 7.19 8.09
N ALA A 90 4.24 5.86 8.01
CA ALA A 90 5.45 5.16 8.41
C ALA A 90 6.67 5.50 7.53
N MET A 91 6.47 6.08 6.34
CA MET A 91 7.55 6.57 5.49
C MET A 91 8.11 7.92 5.95
N LEU A 92 7.38 8.69 6.76
CA LEU A 92 7.75 10.07 7.09
C LEU A 92 9.00 10.18 7.96
N ASP A 93 9.15 9.31 8.95
CA ASP A 93 10.31 9.29 9.84
C ASP A 93 11.60 8.98 9.06
N PRO A 94 11.69 7.91 8.23
CA PRO A 94 12.87 7.70 7.40
C PRO A 94 13.07 8.82 6.37
N LEU A 95 12.03 9.38 5.75
CA LEU A 95 12.17 10.52 4.84
C LEU A 95 12.73 11.77 5.53
N ALA A 96 12.33 12.03 6.77
CA ALA A 96 12.87 13.12 7.58
C ALA A 96 14.35 12.90 7.88
N LEU A 97 14.72 11.69 8.33
CA LEU A 97 16.09 11.30 8.60
C LEU A 97 16.98 11.41 7.35
N ALA A 98 16.49 10.94 6.21
CA ALA A 98 17.16 11.04 4.91
C ALA A 98 17.40 12.51 4.53
N ARG A 99 16.41 13.38 4.70
CA ARG A 99 16.52 14.80 4.41
C ARG A 99 17.54 15.52 5.29
N GLU A 100 17.64 15.12 6.55
CA GLU A 100 18.57 15.74 7.51
C GLU A 100 20.01 15.30 7.30
N GLN A 101 20.24 14.03 6.93
CA GLN A 101 21.57 13.44 6.98
C GLN A 101 22.17 13.07 5.62
N CYS A 102 21.36 12.88 4.57
CA CYS A 102 21.87 12.51 3.25
C CYS A 102 22.28 13.78 2.47
N PRO A 103 23.55 13.93 2.06
CA PRO A 103 23.99 15.08 1.28
C PRO A 103 23.27 15.21 -0.08
N ASP A 104 22.92 14.08 -0.69
CA ASP A 104 22.19 14.04 -1.96
C ASP A 104 20.82 13.37 -1.79
N TYR A 105 19.99 14.01 -0.96
CA TYR A 105 18.62 13.58 -0.69
C TYR A 105 17.77 13.45 -1.98
N ARG A 106 18.01 14.31 -2.98
CA ARG A 106 17.25 14.28 -4.24
C ARG A 106 17.54 12.99 -5.01
N ALA A 107 18.81 12.62 -5.20
CA ALA A 107 19.15 11.36 -5.86
C ALA A 107 18.57 10.16 -5.08
N GLY A 108 18.55 10.23 -3.75
CA GLY A 108 17.92 9.20 -2.92
C GLY A 108 16.41 9.08 -3.14
N LEU A 109 15.69 10.19 -3.30
CA LEU A 109 14.27 10.17 -3.67
C LEU A 109 14.04 9.52 -5.04
N GLU A 110 14.85 9.88 -6.03
CA GLU A 110 14.79 9.28 -7.37
C GLU A 110 15.04 7.76 -7.32
N LEU A 111 15.99 7.30 -6.50
CA LEU A 111 16.26 5.87 -6.31
C LEU A 111 15.08 5.11 -5.72
N VAL A 112 14.25 5.75 -4.91
CA VAL A 112 13.04 5.14 -4.35
C VAL A 112 11.79 5.49 -5.15
N GLY A 113 11.92 6.06 -6.34
CA GLY A 113 10.82 6.37 -7.26
C GLY A 113 9.87 7.45 -6.73
N MET A 114 10.40 8.44 -6.00
CA MET A 114 9.65 9.56 -5.45
C MET A 114 10.21 10.90 -5.91
N THR A 115 9.34 11.88 -5.95
CA THR A 115 9.67 13.29 -6.15
C THR A 115 9.51 14.06 -4.84
N LYS A 116 10.01 15.30 -4.81
CA LYS A 116 9.74 16.21 -3.68
C LYS A 116 8.23 16.43 -3.49
N THR A 117 7.48 16.54 -4.59
CA THR A 117 6.03 16.73 -4.56
C THR A 117 5.32 15.58 -3.86
N ASP A 118 5.75 14.34 -4.12
CA ASP A 118 5.17 13.15 -3.46
C ASP A 118 5.39 13.23 -1.94
N VAL A 119 6.59 13.64 -1.50
CA VAL A 119 6.91 13.81 -0.08
C VAL A 119 6.08 14.93 0.55
N ASP A 120 5.86 16.04 -0.17
CA ASP A 120 5.05 17.16 0.32
C ASP A 120 3.56 16.75 0.45
N ILE A 121 3.03 15.97 -0.51
CA ILE A 121 1.68 15.40 -0.45
C ILE A 121 1.53 14.45 0.75
N LEU A 122 2.48 13.53 0.96
CA LEU A 122 2.48 12.61 2.10
C LEU A 122 2.44 13.40 3.42
N ARG A 123 3.29 14.42 3.56
CA ARG A 123 3.32 15.28 4.75
C ARG A 123 2.01 16.01 4.98
N TYR A 124 1.40 16.55 3.91
CA TYR A 124 0.11 17.22 3.99
C TYR A 124 -0.99 16.29 4.49
N ASN A 125 -1.03 15.06 3.95
CA ASN A 125 -2.05 14.05 4.31
C ASN A 125 -1.86 13.51 5.73
N ALA A 126 -0.64 13.54 6.27
CA ALA A 126 -0.31 13.04 7.60
C ALA A 126 -0.61 14.00 8.77
N LEU A 127 -1.00 15.26 8.50
CA LEU A 127 -1.25 16.31 9.51
C LEU A 127 -2.42 15.99 10.49
N GLY A 128 -3.01 14.79 10.42
CA GLY A 128 -4.04 14.27 11.32
C GLY A 128 -3.56 13.31 12.41
N GLY A 129 -2.26 13.14 12.65
CA GLY A 129 -1.73 12.37 13.79
C GLY A 129 -1.96 10.85 13.69
N ARG A 130 -1.79 10.30 12.49
CA ARG A 130 -2.06 8.88 12.20
C ARG A 130 -0.87 7.96 12.49
N VAL A 131 -1.17 6.67 12.49
CA VAL A 131 -0.51 5.60 13.26
C VAL A 131 0.95 5.38 12.83
N ARG A 132 1.90 6.05 13.51
CA ARG A 132 3.35 5.79 13.36
C ARG A 132 3.76 4.34 13.64
N ASN A 133 2.90 3.58 14.30
CA ASN A 133 3.12 2.19 14.70
C ASN A 133 2.28 1.20 13.86
N HIS A 134 2.29 1.34 12.54
CA HIS A 134 1.57 0.40 11.67
C HIS A 134 2.20 -1.01 11.74
N PRO A 135 1.45 -2.06 12.14
CA PRO A 135 2.02 -3.40 12.38
C PRO A 135 2.61 -4.03 11.11
N GLU A 136 1.95 -3.85 9.97
CA GLU A 136 2.47 -4.36 8.70
C GLU A 136 3.72 -3.60 8.24
N ALA A 137 3.80 -2.27 8.42
CA ALA A 137 5.02 -1.53 8.15
C ALA A 137 6.20 -2.08 8.95
N LYS A 138 6.00 -2.35 10.25
CA LYS A 138 7.02 -3.02 11.09
C LYS A 138 7.39 -4.40 10.56
N ARG A 139 6.45 -5.16 10.01
CA ARG A 139 6.69 -6.48 9.43
C ARG A 139 7.49 -6.39 8.13
N ALA A 140 7.16 -5.47 7.23
CA ALA A 140 7.90 -5.24 5.99
C ALA A 140 9.36 -4.89 6.25
N LEU A 141 9.62 -4.07 7.28
CA LEU A 141 10.97 -3.60 7.60
C LEU A 141 11.85 -4.64 8.32
N ARG A 142 11.30 -5.79 8.75
CA ARG A 142 12.07 -6.79 9.49
C ARG A 142 13.10 -7.48 8.59
N GLY A 143 14.34 -7.54 9.10
CA GLY A 143 15.43 -8.29 8.50
C GLY A 143 15.87 -7.77 7.13
N ILE A 144 15.63 -6.49 6.82
CA ILE A 144 16.26 -5.83 5.67
C ILE A 144 17.77 -5.80 5.93
N PRO A 145 18.62 -6.35 5.04
CA PRO A 145 20.06 -6.20 5.17
C PRO A 145 20.44 -4.73 4.94
N LEU A 146 21.36 -4.21 5.75
CA LEU A 146 21.82 -2.80 5.67
C LEU A 146 20.66 -1.79 5.68
N PRO A 147 19.80 -1.78 6.72
CA PRO A 147 18.65 -0.91 6.75
C PRO A 147 19.10 0.56 6.77
N ASN A 148 18.69 1.31 5.77
CA ASN A 148 18.85 2.75 5.69
C ASN A 148 17.50 3.42 5.36
N PRO A 149 17.39 4.75 5.46
CA PRO A 149 16.13 5.42 5.22
C PRO A 149 15.49 5.13 3.85
N PHE A 150 16.29 5.11 2.78
CA PHE A 150 15.79 4.86 1.43
C PHE A 150 15.34 3.41 1.25
N SER A 151 16.08 2.43 1.79
CA SER A 151 15.67 1.03 1.73
C SER A 151 14.38 0.80 2.51
N GLN A 152 14.19 1.48 3.64
CA GLN A 152 12.94 1.42 4.39
C GLN A 152 11.76 2.02 3.60
N VAL A 153 11.92 3.23 3.06
CA VAL A 153 10.89 3.88 2.24
C VAL A 153 10.52 3.02 1.05
N TRP A 154 11.52 2.46 0.35
CA TRP A 154 11.30 1.59 -0.80
C TRP A 154 10.43 0.37 -0.46
N GLU A 155 10.76 -0.34 0.61
CA GLU A 155 10.02 -1.53 1.04
C GLU A 155 8.60 -1.19 1.51
N LEU A 156 8.43 -0.04 2.18
CA LEU A 156 7.11 0.47 2.54
C LEU A 156 6.28 0.84 1.30
N ARG A 157 6.89 1.41 0.25
CA ARG A 157 6.20 1.69 -1.02
C ARG A 157 5.70 0.41 -1.69
N GLN A 158 6.50 -0.66 -1.66
CA GLN A 158 6.07 -1.95 -2.20
C GLN A 158 4.90 -2.54 -1.43
N MET A 159 4.94 -2.46 -0.11
CA MET A 159 3.79 -2.83 0.73
C MET A 159 2.57 -1.97 0.44
N HIS A 160 2.74 -0.65 0.35
CA HIS A 160 1.64 0.26 0.01
C HIS A 160 1.05 -0.07 -1.38
N GLY A 161 1.90 -0.43 -2.35
CA GLY A 161 1.47 -0.89 -3.67
C GLY A 161 0.55 -2.13 -3.62
N MET A 162 0.81 -3.07 -2.72
CA MET A 162 -0.06 -4.23 -2.49
C MET A 162 -1.44 -3.82 -1.95
N TYR A 163 -1.48 -2.88 -1.00
CA TYR A 163 -2.73 -2.34 -0.45
C TYR A 163 -3.49 -1.52 -1.50
N ALA A 164 -2.80 -0.73 -2.32
CA ALA A 164 -3.40 0.00 -3.43
C ALA A 164 -3.95 -0.95 -4.50
N ALA A 165 -3.30 -2.08 -4.76
CA ALA A 165 -3.84 -3.11 -5.64
C ALA A 165 -5.12 -3.74 -5.08
N ALA A 166 -5.19 -3.97 -3.77
CA ALA A 166 -6.41 -4.45 -3.12
C ALA A 166 -7.53 -3.40 -3.14
N ASP A 167 -7.19 -2.12 -2.95
CA ASP A 167 -8.12 -1.00 -3.10
C ASP A 167 -8.71 -0.97 -4.51
N ASN A 168 -7.87 -1.14 -5.54
CA ASN A 168 -8.33 -1.22 -6.93
C ASN A 168 -9.29 -2.39 -7.16
N ILE A 169 -9.06 -3.58 -6.56
CA ILE A 169 -9.99 -4.71 -6.68
C ILE A 169 -11.36 -4.35 -6.10
N LEU A 170 -11.38 -3.74 -4.91
CA LEU A 170 -12.63 -3.35 -4.26
C LEU A 170 -13.31 -2.18 -4.98
N GLU A 171 -12.54 -1.24 -5.53
CA GLU A 171 -13.03 -0.09 -6.29
C GLU A 171 -13.63 -0.54 -7.63
N ASP A 172 -12.97 -1.46 -8.33
CA ASP A 172 -13.47 -2.10 -9.55
C ASP A 172 -14.82 -2.78 -9.25
N THR A 173 -14.91 -3.54 -8.15
CA THR A 173 -16.14 -4.22 -7.69
C THR A 173 -17.25 -3.23 -7.33
N PHE A 174 -16.92 -2.14 -6.62
CA PHE A 174 -17.86 -1.10 -6.26
C PHE A 174 -18.43 -0.42 -7.51
N CYS A 175 -17.57 -0.06 -8.48
CA CYS A 175 -17.97 0.62 -9.70
C CYS A 175 -18.79 -0.27 -10.63
N ASP A 176 -18.47 -1.56 -10.70
CA ASP A 176 -19.26 -2.55 -11.43
C ASP A 176 -20.68 -2.67 -10.83
N LEU A 177 -20.78 -2.89 -9.52
CA LEU A 177 -22.08 -2.95 -8.84
C LEU A 177 -22.86 -1.63 -8.92
N ALA A 178 -22.18 -0.48 -8.81
CA ALA A 178 -22.83 0.82 -8.92
C ALA A 178 -23.45 1.02 -10.31
N THR A 179 -22.76 0.55 -11.36
CA THR A 179 -23.27 0.59 -12.73
C THR A 179 -24.51 -0.29 -12.86
N GLU A 180 -24.42 -1.55 -12.42
CA GLU A 180 -25.54 -2.51 -12.48
C GLU A 180 -26.78 -1.99 -11.72
N LEU A 181 -26.61 -1.49 -10.50
CA LEU A 181 -27.73 -0.94 -9.72
C LEU A 181 -28.29 0.35 -10.31
N ALA A 182 -27.46 1.17 -10.97
CA ALA A 182 -27.91 2.41 -11.58
C ALA A 182 -28.76 2.20 -12.83
N GLU A 183 -28.59 1.07 -13.54
CA GLU A 183 -29.44 0.72 -14.69
C GLU A 183 -30.91 0.56 -14.27
N ASP A 184 -31.16 -0.06 -13.12
CA ASP A 184 -32.51 -0.28 -12.60
C ASP A 184 -33.05 0.86 -11.73
N LEU A 185 -32.20 1.45 -10.89
CA LEU A 185 -32.63 2.39 -9.84
C LEU A 185 -32.33 3.86 -10.16
N GLY A 186 -31.42 4.12 -11.10
CA GLY A 186 -30.88 5.44 -11.38
C GLY A 186 -29.81 5.91 -10.39
N TRP A 187 -28.90 6.79 -10.85
CA TRP A 187 -27.76 7.30 -10.08
C TRP A 187 -28.14 8.05 -8.81
N ASP A 188 -29.22 8.83 -8.84
CA ASP A 188 -29.65 9.61 -7.68
C ASP A 188 -30.20 8.73 -6.55
N SER A 189 -30.79 7.57 -6.87
CA SER A 189 -31.29 6.61 -5.89
C SER A 189 -30.15 5.86 -5.18
N ILE A 190 -29.01 5.67 -5.85
CA ILE A 190 -27.86 4.97 -5.24
C ILE A 190 -26.95 5.90 -4.44
N ALA A 191 -26.93 7.21 -4.73
CA ALA A 191 -26.05 8.16 -4.07
C ALA A 191 -26.16 8.17 -2.53
N PRO A 192 -27.36 8.12 -1.91
CA PRO A 192 -27.51 8.04 -0.46
C PRO A 192 -26.91 6.78 0.17
N LEU A 193 -26.58 5.77 -0.63
CA LEU A 193 -25.95 4.53 -0.17
C LEU A 193 -24.43 4.64 -0.07
N THR A 194 -23.82 5.67 -0.67
CA THR A 194 -22.38 5.87 -0.63
C THR A 194 -21.98 6.77 0.55
N VAL A 195 -20.78 6.54 1.07
CA VAL A 195 -20.20 7.27 2.20
C VAL A 195 -19.61 8.60 1.74
N ILE A 196 -19.00 8.61 0.54
CA ILE A 196 -18.22 9.76 0.05
C ILE A 196 -19.05 10.68 -0.85
N HIS A 197 -19.91 10.15 -1.73
CA HIS A 197 -20.58 10.93 -2.77
C HIS A 197 -22.08 11.10 -2.47
N ARG A 198 -22.48 12.33 -2.14
CA ARG A 198 -23.88 12.63 -1.76
C ARG A 198 -24.81 12.93 -2.93
N THR A 199 -24.34 12.81 -4.17
CA THR A 199 -25.11 13.11 -5.39
C THR A 199 -24.92 12.01 -6.42
N GLY A 200 -25.95 11.74 -7.24
CA GLY A 200 -25.87 10.73 -8.30
C GLY A 200 -24.77 11.07 -9.30
N ASN A 201 -24.61 12.35 -9.63
CA ASN A 201 -23.52 12.82 -10.47
C ASN A 201 -22.13 12.53 -9.86
N GLY A 202 -21.98 12.64 -8.54
CA GLY A 202 -20.71 12.31 -7.86
C GLY A 202 -20.35 10.83 -8.00
N VAL A 203 -21.32 9.93 -7.82
CA VAL A 203 -21.12 8.49 -7.99
C VAL A 203 -20.80 8.16 -9.46
N ARG A 204 -21.54 8.75 -10.41
CA ARG A 204 -21.29 8.57 -11.84
C ARG A 204 -19.88 9.02 -12.23
N LEU A 205 -19.42 10.17 -11.75
CA LEU A 205 -18.07 10.69 -12.04
C LEU A 205 -16.98 9.77 -11.49
N ARG A 206 -17.17 9.20 -10.29
CA ARG A 206 -16.26 8.20 -9.72
C ARG A 206 -16.17 6.96 -10.61
N VAL A 207 -17.32 6.44 -11.05
CA VAL A 207 -17.35 5.30 -11.99
C VAL A 207 -16.63 5.66 -13.29
N GLU A 208 -16.93 6.81 -13.89
CA GLU A 208 -16.27 7.25 -15.13
C GLU A 208 -14.76 7.44 -14.98
N GLN A 209 -14.29 7.92 -13.83
CA GLN A 209 -12.88 8.02 -13.53
C GLN A 209 -12.25 6.63 -13.47
N GLN A 210 -12.85 5.70 -12.71
CA GLN A 210 -12.40 4.32 -12.64
C GLN A 210 -12.38 3.69 -14.04
N ARG A 211 -13.38 3.90 -14.90
CA ARG A 211 -13.39 3.36 -16.27
C ARG A 211 -12.29 3.94 -17.14
N ARG A 212 -11.97 5.22 -16.98
CA ARG A 212 -10.85 5.87 -17.68
C ARG A 212 -9.51 5.27 -17.29
N GLU A 213 -9.30 5.05 -15.99
CA GLU A 213 -8.02 4.58 -15.46
C GLU A 213 -7.83 3.06 -15.61
N ARG A 214 -8.88 2.30 -15.31
CA ARG A 214 -8.84 0.83 -15.14
C ARG A 214 -9.62 0.07 -16.20
N GLY A 215 -10.53 0.71 -16.93
CA GLY A 215 -11.33 0.09 -17.98
C GLY A 215 -12.55 -0.68 -17.50
N LEU A 216 -13.20 -1.39 -18.43
CA LEU A 216 -14.37 -2.23 -18.20
C LEU A 216 -14.00 -3.62 -17.65
N PRO A 217 -14.96 -4.43 -17.17
CA PRO A 217 -14.70 -5.81 -16.79
C PRO A 217 -13.96 -6.57 -17.91
N GLY A 218 -12.89 -7.28 -17.55
CA GLY A 218 -12.01 -7.97 -18.50
C GLY A 218 -10.91 -7.12 -19.15
N ASP A 219 -10.87 -5.80 -18.91
CA ASP A 219 -9.81 -4.93 -19.43
C ASP A 219 -8.43 -5.32 -18.84
N PRO A 220 -7.37 -5.46 -19.67
CA PRO A 220 -6.02 -5.79 -19.19
C PRO A 220 -5.47 -4.82 -18.14
N ARG A 221 -5.92 -3.55 -18.13
CA ARG A 221 -5.53 -2.56 -17.12
C ARG A 221 -6.01 -2.92 -15.73
N ARG A 222 -7.00 -3.81 -15.59
CA ARG A 222 -7.45 -4.32 -14.30
C ARG A 222 -6.51 -5.36 -13.67
N ARG A 223 -5.56 -5.90 -14.44
CA ARG A 223 -4.62 -6.91 -13.94
C ARG A 223 -3.83 -6.37 -12.75
N VAL A 224 -3.67 -7.22 -11.75
CA VAL A 224 -2.90 -6.94 -10.55
C VAL A 224 -1.46 -7.33 -10.82
N GLU A 225 -0.54 -6.38 -10.69
CA GLU A 225 0.88 -6.62 -10.87
C GLU A 225 1.70 -5.70 -9.97
N GLN A 226 2.77 -6.23 -9.39
CA GLN A 226 3.75 -5.41 -8.67
C GLN A 226 4.57 -4.61 -9.67
N ARG A 227 4.61 -3.28 -9.48
CA ARG A 227 5.38 -2.35 -10.30
C ARG A 227 6.46 -1.68 -9.45
N TYR A 228 7.64 -1.48 -10.05
CA TYR A 228 8.82 -0.91 -9.40
C TYR A 228 9.16 0.47 -9.97
#